data_AF-A0A9E5NXX0-F1
#
_entry.id   AF-A0A9E5NXX0-F1
#
_cell.length_a   1.000
_cell.length_b   1.000
_cell.length_c   1.000
_cell.angle_alpha   90.00
_cell.angle_beta   90.00
_cell.angle_gamma   90.00
#
_symmetry.space_group_name_H-M   'P 1'
#
loop_
_entity.id
_entity.type
_entity.pdbx_description
1 polymer ?
#
loop_
_entity_poly.entity_id
_entity_poly.type
_entity_poly.pdbx_seq_one_letter_code
_entity_poly.pdbx_strand_id
1 'polypeptide(L)' 'MFASNWSRQSFDDKDSQKKARELLDWALDRLSPEDRLVLELVYLEGLSGREAADLLGWSVANVKVRSLRARSKLPNLLA' A
#
# COMPACT_ATOMS: atom_id res chain seq x y z
N MET A 1 22.92 -7.53 33.36
CA MET A 1 22.86 -8.19 32.03
C MET A 1 21.52 -8.01 31.31
N PHE A 2 20.68 -7.03 31.70
CA PHE A 2 19.34 -6.86 31.10
C PHE A 2 19.30 -5.83 29.94
N ALA A 3 20.22 -4.87 29.88
CA ALA A 3 20.20 -3.81 28.87
C ALA A 3 20.52 -4.30 27.44
N SER A 4 21.36 -5.32 27.28
CA SER A 4 21.85 -5.81 25.99
C SER A 4 20.81 -6.57 25.17
N ASN A 5 19.78 -7.15 25.82
CA ASN A 5 18.74 -7.91 25.12
C ASN A 5 17.71 -6.99 24.45
N TRP A 6 17.31 -5.90 25.11
CA TRP A 6 16.38 -4.91 24.57
C TRP A 6 16.99 -4.13 23.40
N SER A 7 18.29 -3.82 23.47
CA SER A 7 18.99 -3.18 22.34
C SER A 7 18.89 -4.06 21.10
N ARG A 8 19.23 -5.35 21.21
CA ARG A 8 19.18 -6.29 20.08
C ARG A 8 17.76 -6.45 19.51
N GLN A 9 16.76 -6.57 20.38
CA GLN A 9 15.37 -6.73 19.97
C GLN A 9 14.84 -5.48 19.25
N SER A 10 15.11 -4.28 19.77
CA SER A 10 14.71 -3.02 19.11
C SER A 10 15.45 -2.74 17.80
N PHE A 11 16.69 -3.25 17.63
CA PHE A 11 17.40 -3.17 16.36
C PHE A 11 16.81 -4.12 15.31
N ASP A 12 16.46 -5.35 15.72
CA ASP A 12 15.84 -6.36 14.84
C ASP A 12 14.45 -5.93 14.36
N ASP A 13 13.64 -5.33 15.25
CA ASP A 13 12.33 -4.79 14.91
C ASP A 13 12.42 -3.64 13.90
N LYS A 14 13.39 -2.72 14.08
CA LYS A 14 13.60 -1.59 13.16
C LYS A 14 14.10 -2.05 11.80
N ASP A 15 14.99 -3.04 11.76
CA ASP A 15 15.50 -3.60 10.50
C ASP A 15 14.40 -4.35 9.74
N SER A 16 13.57 -5.11 10.46
CA SER A 16 12.39 -5.79 9.91
C SER A 16 11.36 -4.80 9.36
N GLN A 17 11.05 -3.73 10.09
CA GLN A 17 10.17 -2.66 9.61
C GLN A 17 10.73 -1.98 8.36
N LYS A 18 12.04 -1.73 8.31
CA LYS A 18 12.69 -1.12 7.14
C LYS A 18 12.55 -2.02 5.91
N LYS A 19 12.86 -3.31 6.05
CA LYS A 19 12.70 -4.31 4.97
C LYS A 19 11.26 -4.42 4.49
N ALA A 20 10.30 -4.44 5.41
CA ALA A 20 8.88 -4.48 5.06
C ALA A 20 8.45 -3.23 4.26
N ARG A 21 8.96 -2.05 4.64
CA ARG A 21 8.70 -0.81 3.90
C ARG A 21 9.34 -0.82 2.51
N GLU A 22 10.60 -1.23 2.40
CA GLU A 22 11.29 -1.36 1.09
C GLU A 22 10.56 -2.32 0.14
N LEU A 23 10.06 -3.45 0.66
CA LEU A 23 9.29 -4.41 -0.13
C LEU A 23 7.92 -3.84 -0.56
N LEU A 24 7.25 -3.12 0.34
CA LEU A 24 5.98 -2.44 0.02
C LEU A 24 6.18 -1.37 -1.06
N ASP A 25 7.21 -0.53 -0.92
CA ASP A 25 7.53 0.53 -1.88
C ASP A 25 7.81 -0.08 -3.27
N TRP A 26 8.62 -1.15 -3.32
CA TRP A 26 8.89 -1.92 -4.54
C TRP A 26 7.65 -2.54 -5.18
N ALA A 27 6.66 -2.97 -4.38
CA ALA A 27 5.41 -3.52 -4.89
C ALA A 27 4.48 -2.42 -5.43
N LEU A 28 4.38 -1.29 -4.72
CA LEU A 28 3.63 -0.12 -5.17
C LEU A 28 4.19 0.46 -6.48
N ASP A 29 5.51 0.40 -6.68
CA ASP A 29 6.24 0.79 -7.90
C ASP A 29 5.92 -0.03 -9.15
N ARG A 30 5.26 -1.18 -9.01
CA ARG A 30 4.76 -1.96 -10.15
C ARG A 30 3.30 -1.71 -10.50
N LEU A 31 2.59 -0.95 -9.68
CA LEU A 31 1.24 -0.51 -10.03
C LEU A 31 1.32 0.61 -11.07
N SER A 32 0.32 0.70 -11.93
CA SER A 32 0.21 1.90 -12.77
C SER A 32 -0.08 3.12 -11.87
N PRO A 33 0.29 4.34 -12.28
CA PRO A 33 0.01 5.54 -11.50
C PRO A 33 -1.46 5.66 -11.10
N GLU A 34 -2.36 5.30 -12.00
CA GLU A 34 -3.81 5.30 -11.77
C GLU A 34 -4.26 4.24 -10.76
N ASP A 35 -3.68 3.04 -10.81
CA ASP A 35 -3.98 1.97 -9.86
C ASP A 35 -3.49 2.36 -8.45
N ARG A 36 -2.32 2.99 -8.34
CA ARG A 36 -1.79 3.51 -7.06
C ARG A 36 -2.65 4.63 -6.50
N LEU A 37 -3.02 5.60 -7.34
CA LEU A 37 -3.81 6.76 -6.93
C LEU A 37 -5.19 6.35 -6.39
N VAL A 38 -5.85 5.37 -7.02
CA VAL A 38 -7.11 4.83 -6.49
C VAL A 38 -6.93 4.16 -5.14
N LEU A 39 -5.83 3.43 -4.93
CA LEU A 39 -5.57 2.82 -3.63
C LEU A 39 -5.37 3.88 -2.54
N GLU A 40 -4.60 4.92 -2.83
CA GLU A 40 -4.37 6.04 -1.92
C GLU A 40 -5.69 6.71 -1.52
N LEU A 41 -6.48 7.16 -2.50
CA LEU A 41 -7.74 7.86 -2.24
C LEU A 41 -8.76 7.00 -1.48
N VAL A 42 -8.92 5.73 -1.86
CA VAL A 42 -9.96 4.88 -1.28
C VAL A 42 -9.55 4.27 0.06
N TYR A 43 -8.30 3.83 0.20
CA TYR A 43 -7.86 3.06 1.37
C TYR A 43 -7.02 3.86 2.37
N LEU A 44 -6.31 4.91 1.93
CA LEU A 44 -5.53 5.76 2.84
C LEU A 44 -6.30 7.00 3.24
N GLU A 45 -6.89 7.71 2.26
CA GLU A 45 -7.68 8.92 2.50
C GLU A 45 -9.15 8.62 2.86
N GLY A 46 -9.60 7.36 2.66
CA GLY A 46 -10.92 6.90 3.09
C GLY A 46 -12.09 7.38 2.24
N LEU A 47 -11.85 7.86 1.02
CA LEU A 47 -12.91 8.28 0.11
C LEU A 47 -13.75 7.07 -0.33
N SER A 48 -15.06 7.30 -0.46
CA SER A 48 -15.92 6.35 -1.16
C SER A 48 -15.53 6.23 -2.63
N GLY A 49 -15.90 5.11 -3.26
CA GLY A 49 -15.68 4.94 -4.70
C GLY A 49 -16.39 5.96 -5.57
N ARG A 50 -17.43 6.66 -5.04
CA ARG A 50 -18.10 7.77 -5.73
C ARG A 50 -17.29 9.05 -5.61
N GLU A 51 -16.86 9.43 -4.41
CA GLU A 51 -16.01 10.62 -4.22
C GLU A 51 -14.70 10.53 -5.00
N ALA A 52 -14.07 9.35 -5.01
CA ALA A 52 -12.88 9.12 -5.82
C ALA A 52 -13.17 9.20 -7.33
N ALA A 53 -14.34 8.72 -7.78
CA ALA A 53 -14.74 8.82 -9.18
C ALA A 53 -14.95 10.28 -9.60
N ASP A 54 -15.64 11.06 -8.77
CA ASP A 54 -15.90 12.48 -9.00
C ASP A 54 -14.59 13.29 -9.00
N LEU A 55 -13.67 13.02 -8.06
CA LEU A 55 -12.37 13.68 -7.96
C LEU A 55 -11.47 13.39 -9.18
N LEU A 56 -11.48 12.16 -9.69
CA LEU A 56 -10.61 11.73 -10.79
C LEU A 56 -11.24 11.93 -12.17
N GLY A 57 -12.51 12.32 -12.25
CA GLY A 57 -13.25 12.39 -13.51
C GLY A 57 -13.47 11.01 -14.15
N TRP A 58 -13.57 9.94 -13.35
CA TRP A 58 -13.77 8.57 -13.81
C TRP A 58 -15.20 8.09 -13.53
N SER A 59 -15.58 6.96 -14.11
CA SER A 59 -16.80 6.28 -13.68
C SER A 59 -16.55 5.48 -12.40
N VAL A 60 -17.58 5.34 -11.56
CA VAL A 60 -17.53 4.48 -10.35
C VAL A 60 -17.14 3.04 -10.70
N ALA A 61 -17.57 2.54 -11.87
CA ALA A 61 -17.18 1.22 -12.36
C ALA A 61 -15.67 1.13 -12.64
N ASN A 62 -15.07 2.17 -13.22
CA ASN A 62 -13.62 2.24 -13.46
C ASN A 62 -12.85 2.23 -12.14
N VAL A 63 -13.25 3.05 -11.16
CA VAL A 63 -12.66 3.06 -9.81
C VAL A 63 -12.73 1.68 -9.15
N LYS A 64 -13.89 1.02 -9.22
CA LYS A 64 -14.07 -0.33 -8.66
C LYS A 64 -13.15 -1.38 -9.32
N VAL A 65 -13.08 -1.38 -10.66
CA VAL A 65 -12.24 -2.34 -11.40
C VAL A 65 -10.76 -2.09 -11.12
N ARG A 66 -10.31 -0.84 -11.10
CA ARG A 66 -8.93 -0.48 -10.76
C ARG A 66 -8.57 -0.84 -9.33
N SER A 67 -9.43 -0.51 -8.35
CA SER A 67 -9.25 -0.90 -6.94
C SER A 67 -9.05 -2.41 -6.80
N LEU A 68 -9.91 -3.20 -7.46
CA LEU A 68 -9.83 -4.65 -7.42
C LEU A 68 -8.52 -5.16 -8.03
N ARG A 69 -8.17 -4.68 -9.24
CA ARG A 69 -6.95 -5.09 -9.94
C ARG A 69 -5.69 -4.74 -9.15
N ALA A 70 -5.62 -3.52 -8.61
CA ALA A 70 -4.51 -3.06 -7.80
C ALA A 70 -4.32 -3.94 -6.55
N ARG A 71 -5.42 -4.27 -5.86
CA ARG A 71 -5.41 -5.18 -4.70
C ARG A 71 -5.04 -6.62 -5.05
N SER A 72 -5.41 -7.11 -6.23
CA SER A 72 -5.01 -8.45 -6.67
C SER A 72 -3.54 -8.54 -7.05
N LYS A 73 -2.93 -7.43 -7.49
CA LYS A 73 -1.49 -7.39 -7.83
C LYS A 73 -0.60 -7.42 -6.60
N LEU A 74 -0.93 -6.68 -5.53
CA LEU A 74 -0.05 -6.53 -4.37
C LEU A 74 0.36 -7.86 -3.70
N PRO A 75 -0.54 -8.82 -3.39
CA PRO A 75 -0.14 -10.11 -2.82
C PRO A 75 0.79 -10.91 -3.72
N ASN A 76 0.60 -10.85 -5.04
CA ASN A 76 1.46 -11.55 -5.99
C ASN A 76 2.86 -10.93 -6.10
N LEU A 77 3.03 -9.68 -5.66
CA LEU A 77 4.30 -8.97 -5.64
C LEU A 77 5.02 -9.14 -4.30
N LEU A 78 4.28 -9.29 -3.21
CA LEU A 78 4.82 -9.42 -1.86
C LEU A 78 5.10 -10.88 -1.45
N ALA A 79 4.84 -11.84 -2.33
CA ALA A 79 5.02 -13.28 -2.10
C ALA A 79 6.45 -13.76 -2.38
#